data_AF-A0A1V1WSP5-F1
#
_entry.id   AF-A0A1V1WSP5-F1
#
_cell.length_a   1.000
_cell.length_b   1.000
_cell.length_c   1.000
_cell.angle_alpha   90.00
_cell.angle_beta   90.00
_cell.angle_gamma   90.00
#
_symmetry.space_group_name_H-M   'P 1'
#
loop_
_entity.id
_entity.type
_entity.pdbx_description
1 polymer ?
#
loop_
_entity_poly.entity_id
_entity_poly.type
_entity_poly.pdbx_seq_one_letter_code
_entity_poly.pdbx_strand_id
1 'polypeptide(L)'
;MKNRPKKETPNHLGSDHPRNRTKSRYASTSIVLALLLALLVVFVVARKKEVKREGKGIRRAIPPARQKIKREIPKERKAIRKTEPLASAPQPLPPLQPIVVAKGRLFVDTKPAEATVMVLNVMPKYHRGMELKEDRYHIQVSHPGYKRQRRWVEVKAKRDNAFSVELDRIVTTGTILVRSKPPGAEWFLNGRLQGTTPDSKEDIQKGRYGILIRKDGHEHWSKTVTIKPKRKVVIQAKLSKIRPRPGVKWRENATGMVFVWVPEGCFEMGSPPSETGRDPDEGPTHKVCVDGFWIGMTEVTNAQYLDFRPAHDSKASNGHSLNDNSQPVVYVSWEDAVAFGRWLTDQNDGPYEFRLPTEAEWEYACRAGSKTARFWGEDVKDTCKYANVYDQSSKRANKFKWRHHECDDGVILTSPVASFHPNDFGLYDMLGNVWEWCEDIYGKDAYSEHQRKNPLFERRGAYRVNRGGSWTDIPRGVRSAIRERLDPKFGNFCLGFRLVRTP
;
A
#
# COMPACT_ATOMS: atom_id res chain seq x y z
N MET A 1 44.77 -69.22 -44.73
CA MET A 1 43.89 -69.79 -45.79
C MET A 1 42.48 -69.86 -45.20
N LYS A 2 41.34 -69.57 -45.85
CA LYS A 2 40.91 -68.78 -47.04
C LYS A 2 39.41 -68.43 -46.74
N ASN A 3 38.75 -67.35 -47.16
CA ASN A 3 39.10 -66.04 -47.74
C ASN A 3 37.90 -65.07 -47.46
N ARG A 4 38.04 -63.76 -47.70
CA ARG A 4 36.90 -62.82 -47.92
C ARG A 4 36.46 -62.84 -49.40
N PRO A 5 35.38 -62.14 -49.79
CA PRO A 5 35.62 -60.79 -50.34
C PRO A 5 34.69 -59.69 -49.79
N LYS A 6 35.23 -58.46 -49.73
CA LYS A 6 34.47 -57.21 -49.87
C LYS A 6 34.45 -56.83 -51.35
N LYS A 7 33.44 -56.06 -51.78
CA LYS A 7 33.48 -55.00 -52.81
C LYS A 7 32.22 -54.14 -52.61
N GLU A 8 32.07 -52.88 -53.03
CA GLU A 8 32.90 -51.69 -53.33
C GLU A 8 31.87 -50.67 -53.87
N THR A 9 32.09 -49.36 -53.69
CA THR A 9 31.19 -48.31 -54.20
C THR A 9 31.52 -47.92 -55.65
N PRO A 10 30.68 -47.12 -56.33
CA PRO A 10 31.05 -45.71 -56.51
C PRO A 10 29.88 -44.69 -56.56
N ASN A 11 30.25 -43.41 -56.54
CA ASN A 11 29.36 -42.24 -56.63
C ASN A 11 28.74 -42.03 -58.03
N HIS A 12 27.64 -41.27 -58.09
CA HIS A 12 27.49 -40.25 -59.13
C HIS A 12 26.72 -39.01 -58.63
N LEU A 13 27.13 -37.83 -59.10
CA LEU A 13 26.50 -36.55 -58.77
C LEU A 13 25.19 -36.33 -59.53
N GLY A 14 24.26 -35.60 -58.89
CA GLY A 14 23.07 -35.03 -59.51
C GLY A 14 22.59 -33.84 -58.66
N SER A 15 22.79 -32.63 -59.15
CA SER A 15 22.46 -31.39 -58.45
C SER A 15 20.95 -31.11 -58.44
N ASP A 16 20.41 -30.66 -57.31
CA ASP A 16 19.48 -29.53 -57.33
C ASP A 16 19.36 -28.81 -55.97
N HIS A 17 19.37 -27.49 -56.04
CA HIS A 17 19.03 -26.52 -55.00
C HIS A 17 18.24 -25.40 -55.69
N PRO A 18 17.44 -24.57 -54.98
CA PRO A 18 17.09 -24.62 -53.55
C PRO A 18 15.57 -24.49 -53.32
N ARG A 19 15.11 -24.67 -52.07
CA ARG A 19 13.96 -23.88 -51.58
C ARG A 19 13.91 -23.72 -50.06
N ASN A 20 14.32 -22.52 -49.64
CA ASN A 20 14.28 -22.02 -48.27
C ASN A 20 12.83 -21.98 -47.73
N ARG A 21 12.56 -22.55 -46.54
CA ARG A 21 11.26 -22.46 -45.84
C ARG A 21 11.39 -22.08 -44.36
N THR A 22 12.22 -21.08 -44.08
CA THR A 22 12.09 -20.26 -42.87
C THR A 22 10.90 -19.30 -42.99
N LYS A 23 9.70 -19.69 -42.54
CA LYS A 23 8.56 -18.78 -42.30
C LYS A 23 7.40 -19.48 -41.58
N SER A 24 7.17 -19.15 -40.30
CA SER A 24 5.84 -18.79 -39.74
C SER A 24 5.84 -18.73 -38.20
N ARG A 25 6.28 -17.60 -37.61
CA ARG A 25 5.85 -17.13 -36.26
C ARG A 25 5.82 -15.58 -36.13
N TYR A 26 5.73 -14.84 -37.25
CA TYR A 26 5.67 -13.37 -37.28
C TYR A 26 4.39 -12.80 -37.94
N ALA A 27 3.33 -13.62 -38.07
CA ALA A 27 2.05 -13.19 -38.64
C ALA A 27 1.06 -12.61 -37.59
N SER A 28 1.18 -13.01 -36.32
CA SER A 28 0.17 -12.71 -35.29
C SER A 28 0.32 -11.35 -34.60
N THR A 29 1.52 -10.74 -34.63
CA THR A 29 1.80 -9.46 -33.95
C THR A 29 1.54 -8.24 -34.82
N SER A 30 1.68 -8.34 -36.16
CA SER A 30 1.50 -7.20 -37.06
C SER A 30 0.04 -6.75 -37.21
N ILE A 31 -0.92 -7.69 -37.18
CA ILE A 31 -2.36 -7.38 -37.26
C ILE A 31 -2.85 -6.69 -35.97
N VAL A 32 -2.36 -7.13 -34.81
CA VAL A 32 -2.69 -6.53 -33.51
C VAL A 32 -2.10 -5.11 -33.40
N LEU A 33 -0.88 -4.90 -33.89
CA LEU A 33 -0.25 -3.57 -33.90
C LEU A 33 -0.94 -2.60 -34.88
N ALA A 34 -1.39 -3.09 -36.04
CA ALA A 34 -2.16 -2.30 -37.01
C ALA A 34 -3.55 -1.90 -36.46
N LEU A 35 -4.25 -2.81 -35.77
CA LEU A 35 -5.52 -2.52 -35.10
C LEU A 35 -5.35 -1.53 -33.94
N LEU A 36 -4.26 -1.63 -33.17
CA LEU A 36 -3.94 -0.68 -32.10
C LEU A 36 -3.61 0.72 -32.65
N LEU A 37 -2.86 0.82 -33.76
CA LEU A 37 -2.62 2.11 -34.44
C LEU A 37 -3.92 2.71 -35.00
N ALA A 38 -4.79 1.90 -35.61
CA ALA A 38 -6.08 2.37 -36.13
C ALA A 38 -6.98 2.91 -34.99
N LEU A 39 -7.05 2.20 -33.86
CA LEU A 39 -7.77 2.66 -32.65
C LEU A 39 -7.17 3.96 -32.09
N LEU A 40 -5.84 4.11 -32.07
CA LEU A 40 -5.19 5.35 -31.63
C LEU A 40 -5.52 6.53 -32.55
N VAL A 41 -5.50 6.32 -33.88
CA VAL A 41 -5.85 7.38 -34.85
C VAL A 41 -7.32 7.79 -34.70
N VAL A 42 -8.25 6.85 -34.51
CA VAL A 42 -9.66 7.14 -34.23
C VAL A 42 -9.81 7.93 -32.92
N PHE A 43 -9.10 7.58 -31.85
CA PHE A 43 -9.14 8.31 -30.58
C PHE A 43 -8.56 9.73 -30.67
N VAL A 44 -7.47 9.93 -31.44
CA VAL A 44 -6.86 11.25 -31.66
C VAL A 44 -7.76 12.15 -32.53
N VAL A 45 -8.44 11.57 -33.54
CA VAL A 45 -9.41 12.30 -34.36
C VAL A 45 -10.68 12.64 -33.58
N ALA A 46 -11.15 11.75 -32.69
CA ALA A 46 -12.26 12.01 -31.78
C ALA A 46 -11.94 13.17 -30.81
N ARG A 47 -10.78 13.12 -30.12
CA ARG A 47 -10.35 14.22 -29.23
C ARG A 47 -10.15 15.55 -29.95
N LYS A 48 -9.67 15.57 -31.21
CA LYS A 48 -9.61 16.80 -32.02
C LYS A 48 -10.98 17.35 -32.44
N LYS A 49 -12.05 16.55 -32.42
CA LYS A 49 -13.43 17.03 -32.64
C LYS A 49 -14.12 17.53 -31.36
N GLU A 50 -13.83 16.96 -30.19
CA GLU A 50 -14.33 17.49 -28.91
C GLU A 50 -13.69 18.83 -28.54
N VAL A 51 -12.36 18.96 -28.68
CA VAL A 51 -11.63 20.22 -28.40
C VAL A 51 -12.04 21.37 -29.35
N LYS A 52 -12.76 21.09 -30.45
CA LYS A 52 -13.36 22.10 -31.34
C LYS A 52 -14.84 22.42 -31.09
N ARG A 53 -15.49 21.80 -30.08
CA ARG A 53 -16.91 22.07 -29.73
C ARG A 53 -17.13 22.85 -28.43
N GLU A 54 -16.15 22.97 -27.54
CA GLU A 54 -16.21 23.90 -26.38
C GLU A 54 -15.60 25.28 -26.66
N GLY A 55 -15.57 25.69 -27.94
CA GLY A 55 -14.94 26.92 -28.42
C GLY A 55 -15.89 28.01 -28.92
N LYS A 56 -17.20 27.95 -28.63
CA LYS A 56 -18.19 28.98 -29.02
C LYS A 56 -19.44 28.94 -28.12
N GLY A 57 -19.48 29.82 -27.12
CA GLY A 57 -20.66 30.02 -26.26
C GLY A 57 -20.30 30.84 -25.01
N ILE A 58 -21.23 31.65 -24.52
CA ILE A 58 -21.12 32.42 -23.26
C ILE A 58 -20.03 33.52 -23.28
N ARG A 59 -20.23 34.57 -24.08
CA ARG A 59 -19.87 35.92 -23.63
C ARG A 59 -21.01 36.45 -22.76
N ARG A 60 -20.66 36.96 -21.57
CA ARG A 60 -21.60 37.53 -20.60
C ARG A 60 -22.28 38.78 -21.18
N ALA A 61 -23.57 38.91 -20.93
CA ALA A 61 -24.34 40.15 -21.00
C ALA A 61 -25.01 40.42 -19.64
N ILE A 62 -25.52 41.65 -19.44
CA ILE A 62 -25.99 42.30 -18.20
C ILE A 62 -24.89 43.18 -17.56
N PRO A 63 -25.17 44.48 -17.28
CA PRO A 63 -24.32 45.53 -17.85
C PRO A 63 -23.71 46.53 -16.82
N PRO A 64 -22.73 47.34 -17.24
CA PRO A 64 -22.22 48.45 -16.44
C PRO A 64 -23.14 49.68 -16.58
N ALA A 65 -23.75 50.13 -15.48
CA ALA A 65 -24.49 51.38 -15.42
C ALA A 65 -23.61 52.52 -14.89
N ARG A 66 -23.20 53.46 -15.76
CA ARG A 66 -22.90 54.87 -15.47
C ARG A 66 -22.37 55.60 -16.71
N GLN A 67 -23.13 56.56 -17.26
CA GLN A 67 -22.75 57.98 -17.30
C GLN A 67 -23.75 58.89 -18.04
N LYS A 68 -23.70 60.19 -17.70
CA LYS A 68 -24.16 61.36 -18.49
C LYS A 68 -25.67 61.49 -18.73
N ILE A 69 -26.38 61.94 -17.69
CA ILE A 69 -27.41 62.98 -17.90
C ILE A 69 -26.66 64.29 -18.08
N LYS A 70 -26.60 64.81 -19.31
CA LYS A 70 -26.23 66.20 -19.55
C LYS A 70 -27.43 67.07 -19.15
N ARG A 71 -27.19 68.12 -18.35
CA ARG A 71 -28.18 69.19 -18.18
C ARG A 71 -28.23 69.99 -19.48
N GLU A 72 -29.36 69.99 -20.14
CA GLU A 72 -29.66 70.98 -21.18
C GLU A 72 -29.96 72.33 -20.52
N ILE A 73 -29.59 73.40 -21.22
CA ILE A 73 -29.84 74.79 -20.81
C ILE A 73 -30.92 75.35 -21.75
N PRO A 74 -32.16 75.55 -21.29
CA PRO A 74 -33.13 76.37 -22.00
C PRO A 74 -32.77 77.84 -21.85
N LYS A 75 -32.76 78.58 -22.97
CA LYS A 75 -32.44 80.02 -23.02
C LYS A 75 -33.53 80.86 -22.34
N GLU A 76 -33.11 82.00 -21.79
CA GLU A 76 -34.02 83.05 -21.34
C GLU A 76 -35.00 83.50 -22.44
N ARG A 77 -36.23 83.80 -22.06
CA ARG A 77 -37.09 84.77 -22.77
C ARG A 77 -37.70 85.75 -21.76
N LYS A 78 -37.49 87.04 -22.02
CA LYS A 78 -38.07 88.15 -21.25
C LYS A 78 -39.59 88.20 -21.45
N ALA A 79 -40.37 88.39 -20.37
CA ALA A 79 -41.75 88.87 -20.43
C ALA A 79 -42.20 89.55 -19.11
N ILE A 80 -41.98 90.86 -19.04
CA ILE A 80 -42.90 91.90 -18.54
C ILE A 80 -43.80 91.57 -17.32
N ARG A 81 -43.32 91.99 -16.15
CA ARG A 81 -43.99 92.84 -15.13
C ARG A 81 -45.54 92.95 -15.17
N LYS A 82 -46.19 92.48 -14.09
CA LYS A 82 -47.36 93.16 -13.50
C LYS A 82 -47.08 93.45 -12.02
N THR A 83 -47.62 94.56 -11.53
CA THR A 83 -47.37 95.15 -10.22
C THR A 83 -48.60 95.06 -9.33
N GLU A 84 -48.42 94.68 -8.06
CA GLU A 84 -49.36 94.95 -6.97
C GLU A 84 -48.58 95.41 -5.70
N PRO A 85 -49.20 96.13 -4.76
CA PRO A 85 -48.51 97.20 -4.02
C PRO A 85 -47.90 96.82 -2.66
N LEU A 86 -47.13 97.77 -2.12
CA LEU A 86 -46.49 97.76 -0.81
C LEU A 86 -47.43 97.33 0.35
N ALA A 87 -46.93 96.42 1.18
CA ALA A 87 -47.24 96.36 2.61
C ALA A 87 -46.03 96.89 3.42
N SER A 88 -46.30 97.33 4.65
CA SER A 88 -45.41 98.16 5.50
C SER A 88 -44.01 97.59 5.78
N ALA A 89 -43.06 98.51 5.98
CA ALA A 89 -41.70 98.19 6.44
C ALA A 89 -41.62 98.09 7.98
N PRO A 90 -40.88 97.10 8.51
CA PRO A 90 -40.36 97.14 9.87
C PRO A 90 -38.81 97.03 9.92
N GLN A 91 -38.20 98.10 10.40
CA GLN A 91 -36.91 98.28 11.12
C GLN A 91 -35.67 97.38 10.88
N PRO A 92 -34.44 97.94 10.97
CA PRO A 92 -33.20 97.19 10.79
C PRO A 92 -32.91 96.22 11.96
N LEU A 93 -32.41 95.03 11.62
CA LEU A 93 -32.01 94.00 12.58
C LEU A 93 -30.77 94.40 13.38
N PRO A 94 -30.67 94.05 14.69
CA PRO A 94 -29.46 94.26 15.48
C PRO A 94 -28.31 93.33 15.02
N PRO A 95 -27.04 93.70 15.25
CA PRO A 95 -25.90 92.90 14.85
C PRO A 95 -25.83 91.57 15.62
N LEU A 96 -25.66 90.47 14.89
CA LEU A 96 -25.50 89.12 15.44
C LEU A 96 -24.19 89.00 16.23
N GLN A 97 -24.30 88.64 17.52
CA GLN A 97 -23.13 88.21 18.29
C GLN A 97 -22.66 86.82 17.84
N PRO A 98 -21.34 86.54 17.82
CA PRO A 98 -20.82 85.24 17.41
C PRO A 98 -21.17 84.16 18.44
N ILE A 99 -21.96 83.16 18.03
CA ILE A 99 -22.27 81.99 18.86
C ILE A 99 -20.99 81.16 19.03
N VAL A 100 -20.37 81.24 20.21
CA VAL A 100 -19.22 80.41 20.58
C VAL A 100 -19.70 78.98 20.84
N VAL A 101 -19.69 78.15 19.79
CA VAL A 101 -20.07 76.73 19.92
C VAL A 101 -18.99 75.99 20.70
N ALA A 102 -19.29 75.62 21.94
CA ALA A 102 -18.38 74.86 22.78
C ALA A 102 -18.08 73.48 22.17
N LYS A 103 -16.82 73.05 22.30
CA LYS A 103 -16.30 71.79 21.73
C LYS A 103 -15.73 70.88 22.81
N GLY A 104 -15.68 69.58 22.54
CA GLY A 104 -14.96 68.57 23.32
C GLY A 104 -13.87 67.90 22.48
N ARG A 105 -12.86 67.31 23.12
CA ARG A 105 -11.78 66.58 22.44
C ARG A 105 -12.08 65.09 22.37
N LEU A 106 -11.75 64.44 21.25
CA LEU A 106 -12.03 63.03 20.99
C LEU A 106 -10.77 62.15 21.01
N PHE A 107 -10.76 61.14 21.86
CA PHE A 107 -9.72 60.12 21.96
C PHE A 107 -10.30 58.74 21.66
N VAL A 108 -9.67 58.00 20.74
CA VAL A 108 -10.07 56.64 20.38
C VAL A 108 -8.85 55.74 20.47
N ASP A 109 -8.87 54.83 21.44
CA ASP A 109 -7.87 53.78 21.61
C ASP A 109 -8.36 52.51 20.90
N THR A 110 -7.45 51.76 20.29
CA THR A 110 -7.81 50.60 19.47
C THR A 110 -6.98 49.37 19.78
N LYS A 111 -7.56 48.20 19.52
CA LYS A 111 -6.85 46.91 19.48
C LYS A 111 -7.19 46.19 18.17
N PRO A 112 -6.21 45.86 17.31
CA PRO A 112 -4.79 46.23 17.40
C PRO A 112 -4.58 47.74 17.35
N ALA A 113 -3.49 48.24 17.96
CA ALA A 113 -3.23 49.66 18.15
C ALA A 113 -3.05 50.46 16.84
N GLU A 114 -2.66 49.78 15.76
CA GLU A 114 -2.50 50.36 14.41
C GLU A 114 -3.82 50.47 13.63
N ALA A 115 -4.98 50.21 14.26
CA ALA A 115 -6.26 50.26 13.55
C ALA A 115 -6.63 51.70 13.14
N THR A 116 -6.94 51.87 11.85
CA THR A 116 -7.40 53.15 11.30
C THR A 116 -8.75 53.54 11.89
N VAL A 117 -8.79 54.69 12.57
CA VAL A 117 -10.01 55.34 13.05
C VAL A 117 -10.46 56.39 12.04
N MET A 118 -11.75 56.45 11.75
CA MET A 118 -12.39 57.51 10.96
C MET A 118 -13.63 58.02 11.69
N VAL A 119 -13.75 59.34 11.85
CA VAL A 119 -15.03 59.97 12.21
C VAL A 119 -15.80 60.22 10.91
N LEU A 120 -16.95 59.58 10.73
CA LEU A 120 -17.72 59.69 9.48
C LEU A 120 -18.33 61.08 9.34
N ASN A 121 -18.31 61.62 8.12
CA ASN A 121 -18.81 62.95 7.74
C ASN A 121 -18.12 64.14 8.45
N VAL A 122 -16.94 63.92 9.03
CA VAL A 122 -16.13 64.97 9.66
C VAL A 122 -14.83 65.15 8.87
N MET A 123 -14.46 66.42 8.66
CA MET A 123 -13.18 66.85 8.12
C MET A 123 -12.55 67.88 9.08
N PRO A 124 -11.23 67.83 9.37
CA PRO A 124 -10.22 66.91 8.82
C PRO A 124 -10.40 65.45 9.27
N LYS A 125 -9.57 64.56 8.72
CA LYS A 125 -9.49 63.15 9.17
C LYS A 125 -9.21 63.08 10.67
N TYR A 126 -9.61 61.96 11.29
CA TYR A 126 -9.34 61.72 12.70
C TYR A 126 -7.85 61.88 13.04
N HIS A 127 -7.59 62.67 14.08
CA HIS A 127 -6.34 62.68 14.82
C HIS A 127 -6.65 62.66 16.31
N ARG A 128 -5.72 62.13 17.12
CA ARG A 128 -5.90 62.04 18.56
C ARG A 128 -6.12 63.44 19.16
N GLY A 129 -7.14 63.58 20.01
CA GLY A 129 -7.47 64.85 20.66
C GLY A 129 -8.18 65.88 19.78
N MET A 130 -8.67 65.52 18.59
CA MET A 130 -9.39 66.48 17.72
C MET A 130 -10.61 67.09 18.41
N GLU A 131 -10.84 68.38 18.20
CA GLU A 131 -11.99 69.09 18.76
C GLU A 131 -13.24 68.98 17.88
N LEU A 132 -14.34 68.55 18.48
CA LEU A 132 -15.65 68.42 17.83
C LEU A 132 -16.72 69.15 18.64
N LYS A 133 -17.81 69.56 17.98
CA LYS A 133 -18.98 70.14 18.66
C LYS A 133 -19.62 69.10 19.59
N GLU A 134 -20.46 69.54 20.52
CA GLU A 134 -21.29 68.60 21.27
C GLU A 134 -22.32 67.94 20.36
N ASP A 135 -22.12 66.67 20.04
CA ASP A 135 -22.97 65.86 19.16
C ASP A 135 -22.61 64.35 19.30
N ARG A 136 -23.41 63.48 18.69
CA ARG A 136 -23.09 62.07 18.50
C ARG A 136 -22.39 61.87 17.15
N TYR A 137 -21.18 61.34 17.19
CA TYR A 137 -20.37 61.06 16.02
C TYR A 137 -20.33 59.56 15.73
N HIS A 138 -20.41 59.20 14.45
CA HIS A 138 -20.31 57.81 14.00
C HIS A 138 -18.85 57.50 13.67
N ILE A 139 -18.16 56.77 14.54
CA ILE A 139 -16.79 56.32 14.25
C ILE A 139 -16.79 54.96 13.54
N GLN A 140 -15.84 54.80 12.63
CA GLN A 140 -15.49 53.56 11.97
C GLN A 140 -14.06 53.19 12.32
N VAL A 141 -13.83 51.95 12.75
CA VAL A 141 -12.50 51.43 13.08
C VAL A 141 -12.21 50.20 12.23
N SER A 142 -11.05 50.15 11.60
CA SER A 142 -10.68 49.08 10.66
C SER A 142 -9.18 48.79 10.65
N HIS A 143 -8.84 47.50 10.63
CA HIS A 143 -7.48 47.00 10.44
C HIS A 143 -7.50 45.81 9.46
N PRO A 144 -6.50 45.65 8.58
CA PRO A 144 -6.36 44.45 7.75
C PRO A 144 -6.39 43.16 8.59
N GLY A 145 -7.14 42.15 8.16
CA GLY A 145 -7.33 40.90 8.92
C GLY A 145 -8.32 40.97 10.08
N TYR A 146 -9.00 42.10 10.30
CA TYR A 146 -10.01 42.28 11.35
C TYR A 146 -11.36 42.74 10.79
N LYS A 147 -12.45 42.37 11.48
CA LYS A 147 -13.82 42.78 11.15
C LYS A 147 -13.96 44.26 11.46
N ARG A 148 -14.09 45.09 10.42
CA ARG A 148 -14.37 46.52 10.55
C ARG A 148 -15.62 46.76 11.41
N GLN A 149 -15.47 47.55 12.46
CA GLN A 149 -16.56 47.95 13.34
C GLN A 149 -16.98 49.39 13.07
N ARG A 150 -18.22 49.70 13.42
CA ARG A 150 -18.78 51.06 13.45
C ARG A 150 -19.60 51.22 14.73
N ARG A 151 -19.47 52.37 15.39
CA ARG A 151 -20.25 52.70 16.60
C ARG A 151 -20.47 54.20 16.71
N TRP A 152 -21.56 54.58 17.36
CA TRP A 152 -21.75 55.95 17.80
C TRP A 152 -20.91 56.21 19.06
N VAL A 153 -20.37 57.42 19.15
CA VAL A 153 -19.69 57.99 20.32
C VAL A 153 -20.25 59.38 20.56
N GLU A 154 -20.47 59.73 21.82
CA GLU A 154 -21.04 61.01 22.23
C GLU A 154 -19.91 61.93 22.68
N VAL A 155 -19.71 63.06 22.01
CA VAL A 155 -18.70 64.06 22.41
C VAL A 155 -19.43 65.12 23.22
N LYS A 156 -19.03 65.30 24.49
CA LYS A 156 -19.51 66.38 25.35
C LYS A 156 -18.54 67.55 25.32
N ALA A 157 -19.07 68.77 25.28
CA ALA A 157 -18.27 69.98 25.26
C ALA A 157 -17.46 70.16 26.55
N LYS A 158 -16.32 70.86 26.44
CA LYS A 158 -15.38 71.18 27.53
C LYS A 158 -14.85 69.93 28.27
N ARG A 159 -14.86 68.75 27.63
CA ARG A 159 -14.37 67.48 28.19
C ARG A 159 -13.47 66.73 27.20
N ASP A 160 -12.65 65.84 27.75
CA ASP A 160 -11.98 64.78 27.01
C ASP A 160 -12.89 63.55 26.95
N ASN A 161 -13.18 63.10 25.73
CA ASN A 161 -14.12 62.02 25.46
C ASN A 161 -13.32 60.84 24.91
N ALA A 162 -13.03 59.86 25.76
CA ALA A 162 -12.19 58.70 25.45
C ALA A 162 -13.02 57.43 25.22
N PHE A 163 -12.70 56.69 24.15
CA PHE A 163 -13.38 55.45 23.76
C PHE A 163 -12.39 54.37 23.37
N SER A 164 -12.62 53.13 23.79
CA SER A 164 -11.83 51.97 23.35
C SER A 164 -12.61 51.10 22.35
N VAL A 165 -11.92 50.60 21.32
CA VAL A 165 -12.49 49.72 20.28
C VAL A 165 -11.55 48.54 19.99
N GLU A 166 -11.97 47.35 20.40
CA GLU A 166 -11.28 46.08 20.13
C GLU A 166 -11.96 45.36 18.95
N LEU A 167 -11.20 45.08 17.88
CA LEU A 167 -11.72 44.48 16.66
C LEU A 167 -11.65 42.95 16.70
N ASP A 168 -12.66 42.27 16.13
CA ASP A 168 -12.65 40.81 15.97
C ASP A 168 -11.69 40.38 14.85
N ARG A 169 -10.76 39.46 15.10
CA ARG A 169 -9.91 38.90 14.03
C ARG A 169 -10.74 38.05 13.04
N ILE A 170 -10.55 38.27 11.74
CA ILE A 170 -11.15 37.46 10.68
C ILE A 170 -10.37 36.15 10.58
N VAL A 171 -10.81 35.15 11.33
CA VAL A 171 -10.32 33.76 11.18
C VAL A 171 -10.77 33.25 9.82
N THR A 172 -9.82 32.98 8.91
CA THR A 172 -10.05 32.31 7.61
C THR A 172 -9.68 30.83 7.63
N THR A 173 -9.15 30.35 8.75
CA THR A 173 -8.60 29.01 8.94
C THR A 173 -9.58 28.06 9.62
N GLY A 174 -9.34 26.76 9.49
CA GLY A 174 -10.02 25.69 10.19
C GLY A 174 -9.04 24.59 10.62
N THR A 175 -9.58 23.53 11.23
CA THR A 175 -8.79 22.45 11.84
C THR A 175 -9.11 21.11 11.18
N ILE A 176 -8.10 20.26 10.98
CA ILE A 176 -8.29 18.84 10.64
C ILE A 176 -7.91 17.99 11.87
N LEU A 177 -8.69 16.95 12.15
CA LEU A 177 -8.35 15.86 13.05
C LEU A 177 -8.37 14.56 12.24
N VAL A 178 -7.26 13.83 12.18
CA VAL A 178 -7.11 12.59 11.43
C VAL A 178 -6.97 11.41 12.38
N ARG A 179 -7.72 10.34 12.12
CA ARG A 179 -7.63 9.06 12.82
C ARG A 179 -7.68 7.93 11.80
N SER A 180 -6.95 6.84 12.05
CA SER A 180 -7.06 5.60 11.29
C SER A 180 -7.32 4.41 12.21
N LYS A 181 -7.83 3.32 11.62
CA LYS A 181 -7.79 1.97 12.18
C LYS A 181 -7.09 1.05 11.18
N PRO A 182 -5.97 0.37 11.56
CA PRO A 182 -5.21 0.55 12.81
C PRO A 182 -4.56 1.95 12.91
N PRO A 183 -4.18 2.41 14.12
CA PRO A 183 -3.46 3.68 14.33
C PRO A 183 -1.99 3.61 13.88
N GLY A 184 -1.26 4.72 14.02
CA GLY A 184 0.14 4.83 13.56
C GLY A 184 0.27 4.71 12.04
N ALA A 185 -0.66 5.29 11.29
CA ALA A 185 -0.56 5.45 9.85
C ALA A 185 0.00 6.85 9.53
N GLU A 186 0.93 6.96 8.59
CA GLU A 186 1.36 8.25 8.05
C GLU A 186 0.18 8.97 7.38
N TRP A 187 0.10 10.29 7.52
CA TRP A 187 -0.87 11.08 6.76
C TRP A 187 -0.25 12.31 6.10
N PHE A 188 -0.78 12.63 4.92
CA PHE A 188 -0.27 13.65 4.02
C PHE A 188 -1.38 14.65 3.69
N LEU A 189 -1.03 15.93 3.65
CA LEU A 189 -1.88 17.04 3.24
C LEU A 189 -1.35 17.61 1.92
N ASN A 190 -2.11 17.49 0.83
CA ASN A 190 -1.68 17.82 -0.53
C ASN A 190 -0.30 17.21 -0.90
N GLY A 191 -0.07 15.95 -0.53
CA GLY A 191 1.16 15.21 -0.81
C GLY A 191 2.34 15.49 0.12
N ARG A 192 2.22 16.43 1.08
CA ARG A 192 3.26 16.65 2.11
C ARG A 192 2.93 15.87 3.38
N LEU A 193 3.87 15.05 3.85
CA LEU A 193 3.76 14.35 5.14
C LEU A 193 3.49 15.36 6.26
N GLN A 194 2.57 15.03 7.17
CA GLN A 194 2.23 15.87 8.32
C GLN A 194 2.61 15.21 9.65
N GLY A 195 2.47 13.88 9.75
CA GLY A 195 2.73 13.10 10.95
C GLY A 195 2.10 11.71 10.86
N THR A 196 1.91 11.06 12.00
CA THR A 196 1.24 9.75 12.11
C THR A 196 -0.04 9.86 12.94
N THR A 197 -1.08 9.13 12.55
CA THR A 197 -2.40 9.16 13.20
C THR A 197 -2.43 8.47 14.57
N PRO A 198 -3.24 8.92 15.54
CA PRO A 198 -4.15 10.05 15.47
C PRO A 198 -3.43 11.39 15.61
N ASP A 199 -3.76 12.37 14.77
CA ASP A 199 -3.09 13.67 14.71
C ASP A 199 -4.10 14.80 14.42
N SER A 200 -3.75 16.04 14.75
CA SER A 200 -4.55 17.23 14.45
C SER A 200 -3.71 18.40 13.98
N LYS A 201 -4.15 19.03 12.90
CA LYS A 201 -3.51 20.21 12.32
C LYS A 201 -4.46 21.40 12.30
N GLU A 202 -4.07 22.46 13.01
CA GLU A 202 -4.80 23.72 13.10
C GLU A 202 -4.30 24.74 12.07
N ASP A 203 -4.96 25.89 12.02
CA ASP A 203 -4.66 27.03 11.13
C ASP A 203 -4.54 26.73 9.62
N ILE A 204 -5.25 25.70 9.16
CA ILE A 204 -5.34 25.37 7.73
C ILE A 204 -6.28 26.36 7.05
N GLN A 205 -5.79 27.06 6.02
CA GLN A 205 -6.58 28.03 5.26
C GLN A 205 -7.86 27.40 4.65
N LYS A 206 -8.89 28.21 4.44
CA LYS A 206 -10.08 27.78 3.70
C LYS A 206 -9.68 27.29 2.29
N GLY A 207 -10.18 26.13 1.88
CA GLY A 207 -9.80 25.53 0.59
C GLY A 207 -10.20 24.07 0.46
N ARG A 208 -9.86 23.46 -0.69
CA ARG A 208 -9.95 22.01 -0.91
C ARG A 208 -8.57 21.40 -0.73
N TYR A 209 -8.50 20.27 -0.03
CA TYR A 209 -7.26 19.59 0.30
C TYR A 209 -7.39 18.09 0.04
N GLY A 210 -6.41 17.52 -0.66
CA GLY A 210 -6.25 16.07 -0.78
C GLY A 210 -5.60 15.52 0.48
N ILE A 211 -6.22 14.51 1.07
CA ILE A 211 -5.70 13.76 2.21
C ILE A 211 -5.37 12.36 1.72
N LEU A 212 -4.17 11.90 2.04
CA LEU A 212 -3.70 10.53 1.84
C LEU A 212 -3.25 9.97 3.19
N ILE A 213 -3.59 8.74 3.49
CA ILE A 213 -3.21 8.02 4.71
C ILE A 213 -2.65 6.67 4.29
N ARG A 214 -1.42 6.37 4.72
CA ARG A 214 -0.67 5.14 4.40
C ARG A 214 -0.25 4.45 5.69
N LYS A 215 -0.32 3.12 5.69
CA LYS A 215 0.38 2.28 6.67
C LYS A 215 0.89 1.05 5.94
N ASP A 216 2.08 0.58 6.30
CA ASP A 216 2.64 -0.61 5.67
C ASP A 216 1.75 -1.84 5.88
N GLY A 217 1.75 -2.71 4.87
CA GLY A 217 0.82 -3.84 4.79
C GLY A 217 -0.66 -3.45 4.59
N HIS A 218 -1.00 -2.17 4.38
CA HIS A 218 -2.39 -1.71 4.21
C HIS A 218 -2.62 -0.86 2.95
N GLU A 219 -3.82 -0.97 2.38
CA GLU A 219 -4.26 -0.17 1.25
C GLU A 219 -4.29 1.32 1.63
N HIS A 220 -3.78 2.17 0.74
CA HIS A 220 -3.75 3.61 0.97
C HIS A 220 -5.17 4.19 0.92
N TRP A 221 -5.56 4.91 1.97
CA TRP A 221 -6.83 5.62 2.00
C TRP A 221 -6.63 7.05 1.50
N SER A 222 -7.51 7.55 0.63
CA SER A 222 -7.46 8.96 0.21
C SER A 222 -8.84 9.59 0.10
N LYS A 223 -8.90 10.91 0.34
CA LYS A 223 -10.13 11.71 0.21
C LYS A 223 -9.81 13.18 0.03
N THR A 224 -10.58 13.88 -0.79
CA THR A 224 -10.55 15.35 -0.81
C THR A 224 -11.53 15.91 0.23
N VAL A 225 -11.06 16.80 1.09
CA VAL A 225 -11.87 17.52 2.09
C VAL A 225 -11.92 19.03 1.79
N THR A 226 -12.95 19.71 2.27
CA THR A 226 -13.08 21.17 2.15
C THR A 226 -13.02 21.82 3.53
N ILE A 227 -12.02 22.65 3.77
CA ILE A 227 -11.85 23.39 5.02
C ILE A 227 -12.63 24.69 4.94
N LYS A 228 -13.47 24.92 5.95
CA LYS A 228 -14.26 26.15 6.14
C LYS A 228 -13.75 26.88 7.39
N PRO A 229 -13.79 28.23 7.42
CA PRO A 229 -13.37 29.00 8.58
C PRO A 229 -14.05 28.57 9.89
N LYS A 230 -13.29 28.50 10.99
CA LYS A 230 -13.75 28.09 12.33
C LYS A 230 -14.43 26.71 12.39
N ARG A 231 -14.22 25.83 11.40
CA ARG A 231 -14.77 24.45 11.40
C ARG A 231 -13.66 23.42 11.57
N LYS A 232 -13.96 22.41 12.38
CA LYS A 232 -13.15 21.19 12.55
C LYS A 232 -13.67 20.11 11.59
N VAL A 233 -12.79 19.59 10.74
CA VAL A 233 -13.06 18.42 9.88
C VAL A 233 -12.44 17.19 10.56
N VAL A 234 -13.27 16.19 10.83
CA VAL A 234 -12.81 14.91 11.41
C VAL A 234 -12.73 13.88 10.30
N ILE A 235 -11.57 13.23 10.20
CA ILE A 235 -11.28 12.16 9.25
C ILE A 235 -11.11 10.86 10.04
N GLN A 236 -11.85 9.84 9.65
CA GLN A 236 -11.73 8.48 10.16
C GLN A 236 -11.50 7.55 8.98
N ALA A 237 -10.27 7.09 8.82
CA ALA A 237 -9.91 6.09 7.82
C ALA A 237 -9.97 4.69 8.43
N LYS A 238 -10.52 3.74 7.69
CA LYS A 238 -10.29 2.31 7.92
C LYS A 238 -9.34 1.87 6.82
N LEU A 239 -8.19 1.33 7.19
CA LEU A 239 -7.22 0.81 6.25
C LEU A 239 -7.42 -0.71 6.16
N SER A 240 -7.68 -1.21 4.96
CA SER A 240 -7.72 -2.65 4.69
C SER A 240 -6.29 -3.19 4.65
N LYS A 241 -6.01 -4.37 5.21
CA LYS A 241 -4.73 -5.05 4.89
C LYS A 241 -4.68 -5.29 3.38
N ILE A 242 -3.53 -5.04 2.76
CA ILE A 242 -3.28 -5.47 1.37
C ILE A 242 -3.36 -7.00 1.40
N ARG A 243 -4.21 -7.56 0.53
CA ARG A 243 -4.28 -8.99 0.25
C ARG A 243 -3.62 -9.22 -1.11
N PRO A 244 -2.34 -9.62 -1.19
CA PRO A 244 -1.77 -10.04 -2.45
C PRO A 244 -2.61 -11.15 -3.08
N ARG A 245 -2.54 -11.26 -4.41
CA ARG A 245 -3.14 -12.42 -5.09
C ARG A 245 -2.30 -13.67 -4.73
N PRO A 246 -2.90 -14.88 -4.69
CA PRO A 246 -2.12 -16.11 -4.57
C PRO A 246 -1.03 -16.16 -5.64
N GLY A 247 0.15 -16.66 -5.29
CA GLY A 247 1.28 -16.76 -6.23
C GLY A 247 2.03 -15.45 -6.51
N VAL A 248 1.66 -14.31 -5.91
CA VAL A 248 2.50 -13.10 -5.96
C VAL A 248 3.83 -13.40 -5.27
N LYS A 249 4.93 -12.98 -5.89
CA LYS A 249 6.29 -13.20 -5.40
C LYS A 249 6.89 -11.92 -4.81
N TRP A 250 7.60 -12.07 -3.71
CA TRP A 250 8.45 -11.05 -3.09
C TRP A 250 9.87 -11.59 -3.00
N ARG A 251 10.87 -10.74 -3.22
CA ARG A 251 12.28 -11.11 -3.10
C ARG A 251 12.87 -10.39 -1.89
N GLU A 252 13.51 -11.17 -1.04
CA GLU A 252 14.34 -10.74 0.09
C GLU A 252 15.68 -10.21 -0.45
N ASN A 253 16.23 -9.16 0.16
CA ASN A 253 17.35 -8.40 -0.43
C ASN A 253 18.74 -8.94 -0.08
N ALA A 254 18.94 -9.55 1.09
CA ALA A 254 20.25 -9.99 1.58
C ALA A 254 20.71 -11.29 0.91
N THR A 255 19.84 -12.29 0.86
CA THR A 255 20.08 -13.64 0.30
C THR A 255 19.49 -13.85 -1.09
N GLY A 256 18.64 -12.91 -1.53
CA GLY A 256 17.86 -13.06 -2.76
C GLY A 256 16.74 -14.10 -2.68
N MET A 257 16.43 -14.66 -1.51
CA MET A 257 15.33 -15.62 -1.31
C MET A 257 14.00 -15.09 -1.88
N VAL A 258 13.25 -15.97 -2.54
CA VAL A 258 11.92 -15.63 -3.09
C VAL A 258 10.84 -16.24 -2.20
N PHE A 259 9.95 -15.41 -1.70
CA PHE A 259 8.76 -15.82 -0.96
C PHE A 259 7.52 -15.65 -1.84
N VAL A 260 6.55 -16.52 -1.65
CA VAL A 260 5.28 -16.53 -2.37
C VAL A 260 4.14 -16.29 -1.39
N TRP A 261 3.17 -15.46 -1.78
CA TRP A 261 1.98 -15.22 -0.96
C TRP A 261 1.00 -16.38 -1.04
N VAL A 262 0.71 -16.95 0.12
CA VAL A 262 -0.33 -17.94 0.38
C VAL A 262 -1.53 -17.21 1.01
N PRO A 263 -2.74 -17.32 0.42
CA PRO A 263 -3.92 -16.62 0.92
C PRO A 263 -4.40 -17.17 2.26
N GLU A 264 -5.14 -16.36 3.03
CA GLU A 264 -5.91 -16.88 4.17
C GLU A 264 -6.94 -17.92 3.70
N GLY A 265 -7.19 -18.95 4.50
CA GLY A 265 -8.14 -19.99 4.14
C GLY A 265 -8.32 -21.05 5.22
N CYS A 266 -9.18 -22.03 4.94
CA CYS A 266 -9.35 -23.20 5.80
C CYS A 266 -9.27 -24.48 4.97
N PHE A 267 -8.74 -25.54 5.58
CA PHE A 267 -8.61 -26.87 4.99
C PHE A 267 -8.87 -27.95 6.05
N GLU A 268 -8.97 -29.19 5.60
CA GLU A 268 -8.99 -30.36 6.48
C GLU A 268 -7.54 -30.87 6.60
N MET A 269 -6.97 -30.79 7.81
CA MET A 269 -5.58 -31.13 8.10
C MET A 269 -5.48 -32.61 8.51
N GLY A 270 -4.41 -33.28 8.06
CA GLY A 270 -4.21 -34.71 8.22
C GLY A 270 -4.83 -35.56 7.11
N SER A 271 -4.77 -36.88 7.29
CA SER A 271 -5.24 -37.86 6.31
C SER A 271 -6.46 -38.63 6.82
N PRO A 272 -7.46 -38.91 5.96
CA PRO A 272 -8.61 -39.72 6.33
C PRO A 272 -8.20 -41.18 6.57
N PRO A 273 -8.94 -41.96 7.39
CA PRO A 273 -8.60 -43.37 7.67
C PRO A 273 -8.49 -44.29 6.44
N SER A 274 -9.04 -43.87 5.29
CA SER A 274 -8.96 -44.58 4.01
C SER A 274 -7.74 -44.21 3.14
N GLU A 275 -6.91 -43.24 3.53
CA GLU A 275 -5.74 -42.83 2.75
C GLU A 275 -4.66 -43.93 2.81
N THR A 276 -4.22 -44.39 1.63
CA THR A 276 -3.25 -45.49 1.54
C THR A 276 -1.87 -45.05 2.00
N GLY A 277 -1.35 -45.71 3.05
CA GLY A 277 -0.03 -45.45 3.61
C GLY A 277 0.00 -44.45 4.76
N ARG A 278 -1.17 -44.00 5.23
CA ARG A 278 -1.38 -43.17 6.43
C ARG A 278 -0.76 -43.79 7.69
N ASP A 279 -0.03 -43.00 8.45
CA ASP A 279 0.43 -43.30 9.81
C ASP A 279 -0.60 -42.88 10.88
N PRO A 280 -0.58 -43.46 12.09
CA PRO A 280 -1.66 -43.28 13.08
C PRO A 280 -1.85 -41.84 13.56
N ASP A 281 -0.76 -41.08 13.70
CA ASP A 281 -0.64 -39.73 14.24
C ASP A 281 -0.97 -38.61 13.23
N GLU A 282 -1.35 -38.97 12.00
CA GLU A 282 -1.88 -38.06 10.99
C GLU A 282 -3.37 -37.73 11.18
N GLY A 283 -3.91 -37.91 12.39
CA GLY A 283 -5.33 -37.71 12.66
C GLY A 283 -5.68 -37.45 14.13
N PRO A 284 -6.95 -37.15 14.44
CA PRO A 284 -8.08 -37.14 13.50
C PRO A 284 -7.96 -36.04 12.44
N THR A 285 -8.54 -36.27 11.26
CA THR A 285 -8.69 -35.22 10.25
C THR A 285 -9.56 -34.11 10.84
N HIS A 286 -9.09 -32.87 10.82
CA HIS A 286 -9.75 -31.76 11.50
C HIS A 286 -9.62 -30.44 10.73
N LYS A 287 -10.61 -29.56 10.90
CA LYS A 287 -10.67 -28.31 10.18
C LYS A 287 -9.77 -27.25 10.79
N VAL A 288 -8.75 -26.85 10.04
CA VAL A 288 -7.83 -25.77 10.40
C VAL A 288 -8.03 -24.57 9.47
N CYS A 289 -7.88 -23.37 10.02
CA CYS A 289 -7.86 -22.11 9.29
C CYS A 289 -6.56 -21.36 9.55
N VAL A 290 -5.90 -20.90 8.50
CA VAL A 290 -4.68 -20.09 8.57
C VAL A 290 -4.95 -18.68 8.06
N ASP A 291 -4.33 -17.68 8.69
CA ASP A 291 -4.21 -16.33 8.11
C ASP A 291 -3.34 -16.37 6.84
N GLY A 292 -3.33 -15.29 6.05
CA GLY A 292 -2.46 -15.21 4.87
C GLY A 292 -1.01 -14.90 5.24
N PHE A 293 -0.06 -15.64 4.67
CA PHE A 293 1.37 -15.54 4.97
C PHE A 293 2.22 -15.59 3.68
N TRP A 294 3.49 -15.20 3.82
CA TRP A 294 4.51 -15.41 2.80
C TRP A 294 5.32 -16.66 3.18
N ILE A 295 5.60 -17.56 2.24
CA ILE A 295 6.46 -18.74 2.46
C ILE A 295 7.52 -18.85 1.37
N GLY A 296 8.69 -19.39 1.70
CA GLY A 296 9.77 -19.66 0.75
C GLY A 296 9.27 -20.48 -0.44
N MET A 297 9.56 -20.00 -1.64
CA MET A 297 9.20 -20.64 -2.91
C MET A 297 9.81 -22.05 -3.03
N THR A 298 10.95 -22.25 -2.36
CA THR A 298 11.78 -23.44 -2.27
C THR A 298 12.22 -23.64 -0.82
N GLU A 299 12.92 -24.73 -0.53
CA GLU A 299 13.80 -24.82 0.63
C GLU A 299 14.91 -23.76 0.58
N VAL A 300 15.57 -23.52 1.72
CA VAL A 300 16.78 -22.69 1.80
C VAL A 300 17.94 -23.44 1.13
N THR A 301 18.65 -22.77 0.20
CA THR A 301 19.77 -23.40 -0.52
C THR A 301 21.09 -23.29 0.24
N ASN A 302 22.07 -24.12 -0.12
CA ASN A 302 23.44 -24.00 0.41
C ASN A 302 23.99 -22.58 0.25
N ALA A 303 23.82 -21.93 -0.92
CA ALA A 303 24.31 -20.57 -1.14
C ALA A 303 23.69 -19.56 -0.16
N GLN A 304 22.37 -19.61 0.04
CA GLN A 304 21.65 -18.71 0.96
C GLN A 304 22.07 -18.95 2.42
N TYR A 305 22.30 -20.21 2.80
CA TYR A 305 22.74 -20.54 4.16
C TYR A 305 24.21 -20.17 4.42
N LEU A 306 25.06 -20.20 3.39
CA LEU A 306 26.46 -19.76 3.48
C LEU A 306 26.58 -18.25 3.73
N ASP A 307 25.59 -17.43 3.34
CA ASP A 307 25.55 -16.00 3.71
C ASP A 307 25.45 -15.79 5.24
N PHE A 308 24.80 -16.73 5.96
CA PHE A 308 24.69 -16.76 7.42
C PHE A 308 25.88 -17.46 8.09
N ARG A 309 26.29 -18.63 7.56
CA ARG A 309 27.41 -19.42 8.09
C ARG A 309 28.32 -19.89 6.95
N PRO A 310 29.34 -19.09 6.56
CA PRO A 310 30.25 -19.41 5.46
C PRO A 310 31.09 -20.70 5.63
N ALA A 311 31.11 -21.28 6.83
CA ALA A 311 31.82 -22.52 7.14
C ALA A 311 30.90 -23.75 7.24
N HIS A 312 29.63 -23.65 6.82
CA HIS A 312 28.71 -24.79 6.78
C HIS A 312 29.14 -25.83 5.73
N ASP A 313 28.91 -27.10 6.04
CA ASP A 313 29.17 -28.23 5.16
C ASP A 313 27.98 -29.19 5.19
N SER A 314 27.24 -29.25 4.08
CA SER A 314 26.18 -30.22 3.80
C SER A 314 26.73 -31.62 3.48
N LYS A 315 28.06 -31.78 3.46
CA LYS A 315 28.82 -33.03 3.37
C LYS A 315 28.62 -33.75 2.03
N ALA A 316 28.83 -35.07 2.06
CA ALA A 316 28.64 -35.97 0.94
C ALA A 316 27.88 -37.22 1.40
N SER A 317 27.10 -37.81 0.50
CA SER A 317 26.44 -39.10 0.69
C SER A 317 26.82 -40.02 -0.46
N ASN A 318 27.16 -41.28 -0.17
CA ASN A 318 27.58 -42.29 -1.14
C ASN A 318 28.66 -41.81 -2.16
N GLY A 319 29.57 -40.94 -1.71
CA GLY A 319 30.66 -40.39 -2.53
C GLY A 319 30.31 -39.17 -3.38
N HIS A 320 29.07 -38.69 -3.33
CA HIS A 320 28.59 -37.50 -4.05
C HIS A 320 28.31 -36.35 -3.09
N SER A 321 28.73 -35.13 -3.46
CA SER A 321 28.57 -33.92 -2.64
C SER A 321 27.10 -33.48 -2.54
N LEU A 322 26.73 -32.92 -1.39
CA LEU A 322 25.46 -32.25 -1.10
C LEU A 322 25.61 -30.72 -0.98
N ASN A 323 26.79 -30.19 -1.34
CA ASN A 323 27.17 -28.78 -1.21
C ASN A 323 26.96 -27.93 -2.49
N ASP A 324 26.20 -28.39 -3.49
CA ASP A 324 25.94 -27.51 -4.64
C ASP A 324 25.14 -26.28 -4.19
N ASN A 325 25.54 -25.09 -4.66
CA ASN A 325 24.94 -23.81 -4.29
C ASN A 325 23.42 -23.75 -4.53
N SER A 326 22.90 -24.54 -5.46
CA SER A 326 21.48 -24.64 -5.80
C SER A 326 20.72 -25.78 -5.10
N GLN A 327 21.42 -26.73 -4.48
CA GLN A 327 20.79 -27.77 -3.65
C GLN A 327 20.27 -27.18 -2.32
N PRO A 328 19.25 -27.80 -1.71
CA PRO A 328 18.80 -27.45 -0.36
C PRO A 328 19.93 -27.68 0.66
N VAL A 329 20.01 -26.81 1.66
CA VAL A 329 20.94 -27.00 2.78
C VAL A 329 20.48 -28.16 3.66
N VAL A 330 21.41 -29.05 4.01
CA VAL A 330 21.18 -30.23 4.86
C VAL A 330 22.22 -30.32 5.98
N TYR A 331 22.09 -31.31 6.87
CA TYR A 331 22.82 -31.38 8.15
C TYR A 331 22.63 -30.15 9.07
N VAL A 332 21.53 -29.42 8.89
CA VAL A 332 21.13 -28.31 9.77
C VAL A 332 20.15 -28.79 10.83
N SER A 333 20.39 -28.39 12.08
CA SER A 333 19.47 -28.68 13.19
C SER A 333 18.26 -27.72 13.16
N TRP A 334 17.23 -28.01 13.96
CA TRP A 334 16.10 -27.09 14.12
C TRP A 334 16.56 -25.76 14.76
N GLU A 335 17.49 -25.85 15.71
CA GLU A 335 18.09 -24.68 16.38
C GLU A 335 18.86 -23.79 15.37
N ASP A 336 19.54 -24.41 14.40
CA ASP A 336 20.23 -23.71 13.31
C ASP A 336 19.26 -23.03 12.33
N ALA A 337 18.17 -23.71 11.97
CA ALA A 337 17.15 -23.18 11.07
C ALA A 337 16.42 -21.97 11.67
N VAL A 338 16.14 -22.01 12.98
CA VAL A 338 15.60 -20.86 13.73
C VAL A 338 16.64 -19.74 13.85
N ALA A 339 17.92 -20.05 14.04
CA ALA A 339 18.98 -19.05 14.06
C ALA A 339 19.12 -18.33 12.71
N PHE A 340 19.00 -19.06 11.59
CA PHE A 340 18.99 -18.48 10.24
C PHE A 340 17.79 -17.54 10.03
N GLY A 341 16.57 -17.92 10.46
CA GLY A 341 15.39 -17.05 10.39
C GLY A 341 15.54 -15.75 11.19
N ARG A 342 16.13 -15.82 12.39
CA ARG A 342 16.46 -14.63 13.21
C ARG A 342 17.49 -13.74 12.51
N TRP A 343 18.58 -14.31 12.02
CA TRP A 343 19.59 -13.56 11.27
C TRP A 343 19.00 -12.86 10.04
N LEU A 344 18.13 -13.53 9.29
CA LEU A 344 17.45 -12.96 8.11
C LEU A 344 16.49 -11.82 8.48
N THR A 345 15.87 -11.90 9.67
CA THR A 345 15.06 -10.82 10.26
C THR A 345 15.91 -9.60 10.54
N ASP A 346 17.09 -9.79 11.15
CA ASP A 346 18.05 -8.71 11.42
C ASP A 346 18.59 -8.07 10.14
N GLN A 347 18.76 -8.84 9.04
CA GLN A 347 19.19 -8.30 7.74
C GLN A 347 18.12 -7.42 7.03
N ASN A 348 16.87 -7.39 7.53
CA ASN A 348 15.75 -6.72 6.86
C ASN A 348 15.20 -5.49 7.64
N ASP A 349 15.90 -5.01 8.67
CA ASP A 349 15.55 -3.83 9.48
C ASP A 349 14.17 -3.89 10.20
N GLY A 350 13.65 -5.09 10.44
CA GLY A 350 12.54 -5.33 11.39
C GLY A 350 11.08 -4.96 11.04
N PRO A 351 10.64 -4.68 9.78
CA PRO A 351 9.21 -4.58 9.46
C PRO A 351 8.53 -5.95 9.27
N TYR A 352 9.31 -7.04 9.25
CA TYR A 352 8.85 -8.42 9.04
C TYR A 352 9.71 -9.39 9.86
N GLU A 353 9.11 -10.45 10.39
CA GLU A 353 9.82 -11.57 11.04
C GLU A 353 9.94 -12.75 10.08
N PHE A 354 11.07 -13.46 10.11
CA PHE A 354 11.24 -14.76 9.44
C PHE A 354 11.38 -15.89 10.46
N ARG A 355 10.55 -16.91 10.30
CA ARG A 355 10.51 -18.11 11.17
C ARG A 355 10.26 -19.37 10.34
N LEU A 356 10.33 -20.53 10.99
CA LEU A 356 9.85 -21.78 10.39
C LEU A 356 8.32 -21.73 10.24
N PRO A 357 7.73 -22.37 9.21
CA PRO A 357 6.27 -22.54 9.14
C PRO A 357 5.76 -23.34 10.33
N THR A 358 4.55 -23.06 10.81
CA THR A 358 3.84 -24.06 11.63
C THR A 358 3.49 -25.28 10.76
N GLU A 359 3.29 -26.44 11.37
CA GLU A 359 2.92 -27.68 10.68
C GLU A 359 1.63 -27.52 9.86
N ALA A 360 0.72 -26.65 10.33
CA ALA A 360 -0.51 -26.30 9.65
C ALA A 360 -0.32 -25.32 8.49
N GLU A 361 0.55 -24.31 8.64
CA GLU A 361 0.96 -23.44 7.52
C GLU A 361 1.63 -24.28 6.42
N TRP A 362 2.50 -25.22 6.81
CA TRP A 362 3.17 -26.13 5.89
C TRP A 362 2.20 -27.04 5.15
N GLU A 363 1.27 -27.73 5.83
CA GLU A 363 0.31 -28.63 5.16
C GLU A 363 -0.64 -27.86 4.24
N TYR A 364 -1.11 -26.68 4.68
CA TYR A 364 -1.95 -25.82 3.85
C TYR A 364 -1.22 -25.36 2.58
N ALA A 365 0.04 -24.92 2.74
CA ALA A 365 0.90 -24.49 1.64
C ALA A 365 1.21 -25.65 0.68
N CYS A 366 1.53 -26.84 1.20
CA CYS A 366 1.79 -28.05 0.42
C CYS A 366 0.58 -28.42 -0.44
N ARG A 367 -0.61 -28.55 0.19
CA ARG A 367 -1.84 -28.96 -0.49
C ARG A 367 -2.30 -27.99 -1.57
N ALA A 368 -2.07 -26.69 -1.39
CA ALA A 368 -2.52 -25.63 -2.32
C ALA A 368 -4.02 -25.70 -2.72
N GLY A 369 -4.87 -26.20 -1.82
CA GLY A 369 -6.30 -26.42 -2.07
C GLY A 369 -6.68 -27.85 -2.50
N SER A 370 -5.70 -28.70 -2.81
CA SER A 370 -5.92 -30.12 -3.08
C SER A 370 -6.39 -30.88 -1.84
N LYS A 371 -7.22 -31.91 -2.07
CA LYS A 371 -7.78 -32.82 -1.06
C LYS A 371 -7.24 -34.25 -1.18
N THR A 372 -6.40 -34.51 -2.18
CA THR A 372 -5.78 -35.82 -2.43
C THR A 372 -4.54 -36.02 -1.56
N ALA A 373 -4.00 -37.24 -1.54
CA ALA A 373 -2.80 -37.55 -0.76
C ALA A 373 -1.59 -36.66 -1.17
N ARG A 374 -1.44 -36.32 -2.45
CA ARG A 374 -0.42 -35.38 -2.98
C ARG A 374 -1.07 -34.18 -3.63
N PHE A 375 -0.37 -33.06 -3.72
CA PHE A 375 -0.92 -31.84 -4.33
C PHE A 375 -1.26 -32.00 -5.83
N TRP A 376 -0.56 -32.89 -6.55
CA TRP A 376 -0.82 -33.19 -7.96
C TRP A 376 -1.92 -34.24 -8.22
N GLY A 377 -2.48 -34.87 -7.19
CA GLY A 377 -3.51 -35.90 -7.32
C GLY A 377 -3.18 -37.22 -6.61
N GLU A 378 -3.85 -38.29 -7.05
CA GLU A 378 -3.70 -39.64 -6.49
C GLU A 378 -2.72 -40.55 -7.27
N ASP A 379 -2.38 -40.24 -8.52
CA ASP A 379 -1.50 -41.11 -9.31
C ASP A 379 -0.04 -41.00 -8.85
N VAL A 380 0.46 -42.08 -8.26
CA VAL A 380 1.84 -42.24 -7.80
C VAL A 380 2.83 -42.29 -8.98
N LYS A 381 2.39 -42.67 -10.20
CA LYS A 381 3.26 -42.73 -11.38
C LYS A 381 3.77 -41.36 -11.82
N ASP A 382 3.03 -40.31 -11.48
CA ASP A 382 3.40 -38.94 -11.81
C ASP A 382 4.42 -38.33 -10.83
N THR A 383 4.79 -39.03 -9.75
CA THR A 383 5.66 -38.48 -8.68
C THR A 383 6.95 -37.85 -9.21
N CYS A 384 7.70 -38.54 -10.08
CA CYS A 384 8.96 -38.03 -10.65
C CYS A 384 8.81 -36.77 -11.56
N LYS A 385 7.58 -36.28 -11.81
CA LYS A 385 7.34 -34.97 -12.45
C LYS A 385 7.30 -33.81 -11.44
N TYR A 386 7.02 -34.12 -10.17
CA TYR A 386 6.67 -33.18 -9.10
C TYR A 386 7.63 -33.25 -7.90
N ALA A 387 8.40 -34.33 -7.75
CA ALA A 387 9.23 -34.60 -6.59
C ALA A 387 10.47 -35.46 -6.94
N ASN A 388 11.59 -35.17 -6.29
CA ASN A 388 12.78 -36.02 -6.19
C ASN A 388 12.57 -37.03 -5.05
N VAL A 389 12.67 -38.34 -5.32
CA VAL A 389 12.23 -39.39 -4.39
C VAL A 389 13.10 -40.67 -4.47
N TYR A 390 12.82 -41.69 -3.66
CA TYR A 390 13.48 -42.99 -3.83
C TYR A 390 12.95 -43.75 -5.04
N ASP A 391 13.43 -43.36 -6.22
CA ASP A 391 13.01 -43.80 -7.55
C ASP A 391 13.89 -44.95 -8.09
N GLN A 392 13.86 -45.19 -9.41
CA GLN A 392 14.79 -46.12 -10.06
C GLN A 392 16.25 -45.63 -10.08
N SER A 393 16.52 -44.34 -10.22
CA SER A 393 17.88 -43.79 -10.29
C SER A 393 18.60 -43.84 -8.95
N SER A 394 17.96 -43.35 -7.89
CA SER A 394 18.37 -43.43 -6.49
C SER A 394 18.54 -44.89 -6.05
N LYS A 395 17.65 -45.81 -6.45
CA LYS A 395 17.84 -47.25 -6.18
C LYS A 395 19.09 -47.84 -6.84
N ARG A 396 19.40 -47.48 -8.08
CA ARG A 396 20.61 -47.98 -8.79
C ARG A 396 21.89 -47.52 -8.08
N ALA A 397 21.93 -46.27 -7.62
CA ALA A 397 23.09 -45.69 -6.93
C ALA A 397 23.20 -46.16 -5.47
N ASN A 398 22.14 -45.94 -4.67
CA ASN A 398 22.14 -46.07 -3.22
C ASN A 398 21.85 -47.49 -2.71
N LYS A 399 21.24 -48.34 -3.55
CA LYS A 399 21.02 -49.79 -3.32
C LYS A 399 20.26 -50.14 -2.02
N PHE A 400 19.42 -49.24 -1.51
CA PHE A 400 18.57 -49.54 -0.35
C PHE A 400 17.59 -50.68 -0.67
N LYS A 401 17.40 -51.61 0.27
CA LYS A 401 16.51 -52.78 0.11
C LYS A 401 15.04 -52.44 0.40
N TRP A 402 14.58 -51.31 -0.11
CA TRP A 402 13.22 -50.79 0.10
C TRP A 402 12.39 -50.86 -1.18
N ARG A 403 11.07 -50.71 -1.04
CA ARG A 403 10.21 -50.41 -2.18
C ARG A 403 10.57 -49.02 -2.73
N HIS A 404 10.71 -48.91 -4.04
CA HIS A 404 10.92 -47.62 -4.73
C HIS A 404 9.66 -47.13 -5.42
N HIS A 405 9.68 -45.88 -5.89
CA HIS A 405 8.71 -45.37 -6.86
C HIS A 405 8.97 -46.00 -8.23
N GLU A 406 7.91 -46.36 -8.94
CA GLU A 406 7.98 -46.97 -10.27
C GLU A 406 8.09 -45.89 -11.37
N CYS A 407 9.02 -44.96 -11.18
CA CYS A 407 9.39 -43.89 -12.11
C CYS A 407 10.90 -43.61 -12.02
N ASP A 408 11.42 -42.72 -12.88
CA ASP A 408 12.81 -42.31 -12.89
C ASP A 408 12.86 -40.78 -12.95
N ASP A 409 13.42 -40.12 -11.93
CA ASP A 409 13.63 -38.67 -11.89
C ASP A 409 15.05 -38.27 -12.33
N GLY A 410 15.95 -39.25 -12.42
CA GLY A 410 17.35 -39.08 -12.79
C GLY A 410 18.25 -38.51 -11.67
N VAL A 411 17.75 -38.35 -10.44
CA VAL A 411 18.47 -37.74 -9.32
C VAL A 411 18.79 -38.77 -8.22
N ILE A 412 20.07 -38.88 -7.88
CA ILE A 412 20.56 -39.90 -6.94
C ILE A 412 20.68 -39.44 -5.47
N LEU A 413 20.57 -38.14 -5.20
CA LEU A 413 20.65 -37.49 -3.88
C LEU A 413 19.65 -36.30 -3.86
N THR A 414 19.96 -35.18 -3.20
CA THR A 414 19.20 -33.93 -3.35
C THR A 414 19.36 -33.34 -4.75
N SER A 415 18.30 -32.72 -5.25
CA SER A 415 18.28 -31.95 -6.51
C SER A 415 18.54 -30.47 -6.24
N PRO A 416 18.97 -29.69 -7.25
CA PRO A 416 18.75 -28.25 -7.25
C PRO A 416 17.29 -27.94 -6.91
N VAL A 417 17.04 -26.95 -6.06
CA VAL A 417 15.68 -26.51 -5.75
C VAL A 417 14.97 -25.97 -7.01
N ALA A 418 13.65 -26.11 -7.05
CA ALA A 418 12.79 -25.81 -8.19
C ALA A 418 13.09 -26.62 -9.48
N SER A 419 13.58 -27.85 -9.34
CA SER A 419 13.80 -28.77 -10.48
C SER A 419 12.50 -29.39 -11.02
N PHE A 420 11.46 -29.48 -10.19
CA PHE A 420 10.20 -30.16 -10.51
C PHE A 420 9.01 -29.20 -10.67
N HIS A 421 7.84 -29.72 -11.05
CA HIS A 421 6.65 -28.88 -11.20
C HIS A 421 6.14 -28.37 -9.84
N PRO A 422 5.83 -27.06 -9.72
CA PRO A 422 5.29 -26.51 -8.49
C PRO A 422 3.82 -26.89 -8.28
N ASN A 423 3.32 -26.67 -7.06
CA ASN A 423 1.89 -26.74 -6.76
C ASN A 423 1.12 -25.48 -7.22
N ASP A 424 -0.20 -25.46 -7.03
CA ASP A 424 -1.09 -24.37 -7.49
C ASP A 424 -0.85 -23.00 -6.81
N PHE A 425 -0.10 -22.96 -5.69
CA PHE A 425 0.38 -21.69 -5.12
C PHE A 425 1.70 -21.22 -5.73
N GLY A 426 2.38 -22.04 -6.54
CA GLY A 426 3.68 -21.73 -7.13
C GLY A 426 4.86 -22.08 -6.22
N LEU A 427 4.66 -22.99 -5.26
CA LEU A 427 5.69 -23.53 -4.37
C LEU A 427 6.28 -24.81 -4.96
N TYR A 428 7.60 -24.93 -4.89
CA TYR A 428 8.36 -26.06 -5.40
C TYR A 428 8.80 -26.96 -4.25
N ASP A 429 9.03 -28.23 -4.57
CA ASP A 429 9.67 -29.23 -3.69
C ASP A 429 8.94 -29.41 -2.34
N MET A 430 7.65 -29.08 -2.27
CA MET A 430 6.80 -29.30 -1.08
C MET A 430 6.63 -30.79 -0.73
N LEU A 431 7.05 -31.71 -1.61
CA LEU A 431 7.06 -33.15 -1.39
C LEU A 431 8.33 -33.72 -2.04
N GLY A 432 9.05 -34.57 -1.32
CA GLY A 432 10.36 -35.08 -1.76
C GLY A 432 11.50 -34.09 -1.59
N ASN A 433 12.61 -34.32 -2.29
CA ASN A 433 13.90 -33.63 -2.15
C ASN A 433 14.48 -33.71 -0.72
N VAL A 434 14.06 -32.87 0.23
CA VAL A 434 14.42 -32.98 1.65
C VAL A 434 13.19 -32.81 2.54
N TRP A 435 13.21 -33.51 3.69
CA TRP A 435 12.34 -33.18 4.80
C TRP A 435 12.57 -31.74 5.23
N GLU A 436 11.52 -31.09 5.75
CA GLU A 436 11.58 -29.69 6.17
C GLU A 436 11.15 -29.52 7.62
N TRP A 437 11.96 -28.82 8.41
CA TRP A 437 11.61 -28.44 9.78
C TRP A 437 10.37 -27.52 9.84
N CYS A 438 9.48 -27.80 10.81
CA CYS A 438 8.41 -26.91 11.23
C CYS A 438 8.66 -26.33 12.62
N GLU A 439 7.91 -25.29 12.98
CA GLU A 439 7.99 -24.62 14.28
C GLU A 439 7.52 -25.51 15.44
N ASP A 440 6.50 -26.34 15.21
CA ASP A 440 5.81 -27.16 16.20
C ASP A 440 6.71 -28.16 16.95
N ILE A 441 6.39 -28.36 18.23
CA ILE A 441 6.84 -29.54 18.97
C ILE A 441 6.03 -30.74 18.45
N TYR A 442 6.67 -31.88 18.20
CA TYR A 442 5.95 -33.07 17.80
C TYR A 442 5.11 -33.63 18.95
N GLY A 443 3.82 -33.84 18.68
CA GLY A 443 2.89 -34.60 19.51
C GLY A 443 2.11 -35.62 18.68
N LYS A 444 2.08 -36.88 19.14
CA LYS A 444 1.31 -37.96 18.51
C LYS A 444 -0.21 -37.72 18.54
N ASP A 445 -0.65 -36.87 19.47
CA ASP A 445 -2.02 -36.50 19.80
C ASP A 445 -2.34 -35.04 19.44
N ALA A 446 -1.35 -34.29 18.91
CA ALA A 446 -1.44 -32.85 18.64
C ALA A 446 -2.68 -32.44 17.84
N TYR A 447 -3.06 -33.23 16.82
CA TYR A 447 -4.23 -32.96 15.97
C TYR A 447 -5.57 -33.00 16.72
N SER A 448 -5.64 -33.69 17.87
CA SER A 448 -6.83 -33.67 18.74
C SER A 448 -6.89 -32.42 19.63
N GLU A 449 -5.76 -31.72 19.79
CA GLU A 449 -5.58 -30.55 20.64
C GLU A 449 -5.43 -29.24 19.83
N HIS A 450 -5.33 -29.32 18.50
CA HIS A 450 -5.20 -28.17 17.61
C HIS A 450 -6.36 -27.18 17.75
N GLN A 451 -6.01 -25.92 17.96
CA GLN A 451 -6.96 -24.82 17.83
C GLN A 451 -7.36 -24.65 16.36
N ARG A 452 -8.62 -24.29 16.11
CA ARG A 452 -9.13 -24.13 14.74
C ARG A 452 -8.44 -23.02 13.94
N LYS A 453 -7.87 -21.99 14.57
CA LYS A 453 -7.20 -20.88 13.88
C LYS A 453 -5.73 -20.81 14.24
N ASN A 454 -4.86 -20.80 13.23
CA ASN A 454 -3.40 -20.74 13.34
C ASN A 454 -2.85 -21.65 14.45
N PRO A 455 -3.13 -22.98 14.45
CA PRO A 455 -2.58 -23.86 15.46
C PRO A 455 -1.05 -23.88 15.39
N LEU A 456 -0.46 -23.91 16.58
CA LEU A 456 0.93 -24.18 16.88
C LEU A 456 0.92 -25.07 18.12
N PHE A 457 1.57 -26.23 18.08
CA PHE A 457 1.62 -27.17 19.18
C PHE A 457 2.90 -26.98 20.01
N GLU A 458 2.74 -26.37 21.19
CA GLU A 458 3.85 -25.97 22.08
C GLU A 458 3.98 -26.82 23.35
N ARG A 459 3.22 -27.92 23.47
CA ARG A 459 3.26 -28.77 24.68
C ARG A 459 4.62 -29.46 24.80
N ARG A 460 5.23 -29.42 25.99
CA ARG A 460 6.59 -29.96 26.25
C ARG A 460 6.82 -31.34 25.62
N GLY A 461 7.78 -31.42 24.71
CA GLY A 461 8.22 -32.62 24.03
C GLY A 461 9.68 -32.51 23.60
N ALA A 462 10.31 -33.65 23.30
CA ALA A 462 11.75 -33.73 23.00
C ALA A 462 12.09 -33.58 21.50
N TYR A 463 11.08 -33.58 20.62
CA TYR A 463 11.25 -33.62 19.18
C TYR A 463 10.48 -32.47 18.51
N ARG A 464 11.01 -31.96 17.40
CA ARG A 464 10.31 -31.00 16.53
C ARG A 464 9.74 -31.72 15.31
N VAL A 465 8.65 -31.18 14.76
CA VAL A 465 8.02 -31.70 13.55
C VAL A 465 8.90 -31.45 12.34
N ASN A 466 8.96 -32.42 11.42
CA ASN A 466 9.37 -32.19 10.04
C ASN A 466 8.39 -32.87 9.04
N ARG A 467 8.41 -32.39 7.80
CA ARG A 467 7.38 -32.65 6.78
C ARG A 467 7.97 -32.86 5.38
N GLY A 468 7.19 -33.45 4.47
CA GLY A 468 7.47 -33.46 3.03
C GLY A 468 7.98 -34.77 2.43
N GLY A 469 8.72 -35.59 3.19
CA GLY A 469 9.51 -36.67 2.59
C GLY A 469 10.79 -36.14 1.92
N SER A 470 11.60 -37.04 1.36
CA SER A 470 12.90 -36.71 0.78
C SER A 470 13.24 -37.56 -0.45
N TRP A 471 14.42 -37.33 -1.04
CA TRP A 471 15.05 -38.20 -2.04
C TRP A 471 15.27 -39.66 -1.58
N THR A 472 15.14 -39.94 -0.27
CA THR A 472 15.17 -41.31 0.28
C THR A 472 13.80 -41.93 0.52
N ASP A 473 12.71 -41.20 0.30
CA ASP A 473 11.37 -41.64 0.69
C ASP A 473 10.62 -42.42 -0.38
N ILE A 474 10.03 -43.52 0.09
CA ILE A 474 9.19 -44.44 -0.67
C ILE A 474 7.77 -43.85 -0.84
N PRO A 475 6.88 -44.42 -1.69
CA PRO A 475 5.55 -43.85 -1.96
C PRO A 475 4.70 -43.45 -0.75
N ARG A 476 4.84 -44.10 0.42
CA ARG A 476 4.12 -43.74 1.64
C ARG A 476 4.60 -42.44 2.29
N GLY A 477 5.90 -42.12 2.16
CA GLY A 477 6.56 -40.96 2.79
C GLY A 477 6.45 -39.68 1.97
N VAL A 478 5.83 -39.74 0.78
CA VAL A 478 5.66 -38.61 -0.14
C VAL A 478 4.16 -38.33 -0.29
N ARG A 479 3.58 -37.76 0.77
CA ARG A 479 2.16 -37.39 0.92
C ARG A 479 2.06 -36.11 1.74
N SER A 480 1.09 -35.26 1.43
CA SER A 480 0.86 -33.96 2.10
C SER A 480 0.66 -34.10 3.62
N ALA A 481 0.06 -35.21 4.06
CA ALA A 481 -0.23 -35.47 5.46
C ALA A 481 0.92 -36.09 6.26
N ILE A 482 2.02 -36.55 5.62
CA ILE A 482 3.09 -37.31 6.31
C ILE A 482 3.81 -36.48 7.39
N ARG A 483 3.84 -36.99 8.62
CA ARG A 483 4.48 -36.35 9.76
C ARG A 483 5.71 -37.16 10.15
N GLU A 484 6.84 -36.51 10.36
CA GLU A 484 7.97 -37.11 11.04
C GLU A 484 8.56 -36.16 12.09
N ARG A 485 9.54 -36.65 12.84
CA ARG A 485 10.15 -35.90 13.94
C ARG A 485 11.64 -36.19 14.09
N LEU A 486 12.38 -35.19 14.55
CA LEU A 486 13.77 -35.36 14.96
C LEU A 486 14.07 -34.47 16.18
N ASP A 487 15.07 -34.85 16.96
CA ASP A 487 15.54 -34.05 18.10
C ASP A 487 16.10 -32.73 17.56
N PRO A 488 15.71 -31.57 18.13
CA PRO A 488 16.02 -30.25 17.57
C PRO A 488 17.51 -29.94 17.43
N LYS A 489 18.41 -30.72 18.06
CA LYS A 489 19.86 -30.54 18.04
C LYS A 489 20.58 -31.29 16.92
N PHE A 490 19.87 -32.14 16.18
CA PHE A 490 20.47 -32.98 15.14
C PHE A 490 19.96 -32.56 13.76
N GLY A 491 20.84 -32.61 12.76
CA GLY A 491 20.49 -32.56 11.34
C GLY A 491 21.00 -33.81 10.63
N ASN A 492 20.45 -34.14 9.45
CA ASN A 492 20.87 -35.29 8.65
C ASN A 492 20.95 -34.93 7.15
N PHE A 493 21.36 -35.88 6.31
CA PHE A 493 21.60 -35.68 4.87
C PHE A 493 20.34 -35.48 3.99
N CYS A 494 19.14 -35.59 4.57
CA CYS A 494 17.87 -35.47 3.86
C CYS A 494 16.86 -34.58 4.60
N LEU A 495 17.33 -33.71 5.51
CA LEU A 495 16.53 -32.78 6.29
C LEU A 495 17.13 -31.37 6.21
N GLY A 496 16.35 -30.46 5.63
CA GLY A 496 16.59 -29.03 5.54
C GLY A 496 15.39 -28.25 6.11
N PHE A 497 15.08 -27.09 5.52
CA PHE A 497 13.95 -26.26 5.93
C PHE A 497 13.58 -25.21 4.87
N ARG A 498 12.37 -24.65 4.98
CA ARG A 498 11.99 -23.38 4.37
C ARG A 498 11.48 -22.41 5.44
N LEU A 499 11.42 -21.13 5.11
CA LEU A 499 10.94 -20.07 6.01
C LEU A 499 9.58 -19.54 5.62
N VAL A 500 8.82 -19.06 6.60
CA VAL A 500 7.72 -18.10 6.40
C VAL A 500 8.15 -16.70 6.81
N ARG A 501 7.45 -15.70 6.28
CA ARG A 501 7.61 -14.29 6.62
C ARG A 501 6.29 -13.71 7.10
N THR A 502 6.28 -13.15 8.32
CA THR A 502 5.12 -12.52 8.96
C THR A 502 5.26 -11.00 9.10
N PRO A 503 4.15 -10.22 9.07
CA PRO A 503 4.15 -8.77 9.33
C PRO A 503 4.14 -8.37 10.80
#